data_AF-A0A0M2SXW7-F1
#
_entry.id   AF-A0A0M2SXW7-F1
#
_cell.length_a   1.000
_cell.length_b   1.000
_cell.length_c   1.000
_cell.angle_alpha   90.00
_cell.angle_beta   90.00
_cell.angle_gamma   90.00
#
_symmetry.space_group_name_H-M   'P 1'
#
loop_
_entity.id
_entity.type
_entity.pdbx_description
1 polymer ?
#
loop_
_entity_poly.entity_id
_entity_poly.type
_entity_poly.pdbx_seq_one_letter_code
_entity_poly.pdbx_strand_id
1 'polypeptide(L)' 'MRKSSCRYVINALGKGGETYYTHCKDKAEVKQWIADHRDRVSMNDVKVIDNNRHPLLKWLSVKL' A
#
# COMPACT_ATOMS: atom_id res chain seq x y z
N MET A 1 17.78 2.69 18.74
CA MET A 1 16.32 2.76 18.46
C MET A 1 16.10 2.67 16.96
N ARG A 2 15.93 1.46 16.40
CA ARG A 2 15.69 1.29 14.94
C ARG A 2 14.32 1.89 14.64
N LYS A 3 14.28 3.07 14.00
CA LYS A 3 13.05 3.59 13.41
C LYS A 3 12.57 2.51 12.43
N SER A 4 11.52 1.77 12.77
CA SER A 4 10.79 0.95 11.80
C SER A 4 10.14 1.95 10.85
N SER A 5 10.90 2.38 9.84
CA SER A 5 10.44 3.28 8.81
C SER A 5 9.39 2.51 8.02
N CYS A 6 8.11 2.68 8.36
CA CYS A 6 7.01 2.13 7.57
C CYS A 6 7.10 2.75 6.18
N ARG A 7 7.68 2.00 5.26
CA ARG A 7 8.01 2.45 3.91
C ARG A 7 6.77 2.44 3.02
N TYR A 8 5.88 1.48 3.24
CA TYR A 8 4.68 1.28 2.44
C TYR A 8 3.44 1.59 3.26
N VAL A 9 2.47 2.23 2.62
CA VAL A 9 1.14 2.47 3.16
C VAL A 9 0.14 1.82 2.22
N ILE A 10 -0.74 1.00 2.75
CA ILE A 10 -1.81 0.37 1.99
C ILE A 10 -3.10 1.09 2.34
N ASN A 11 -3.80 1.54 1.32
CA ASN A 11 -5.15 2.07 1.41
C ASN A 11 -6.04 1.22 0.52
N ALA A 12 -7.06 0.57 1.07
CA ALA A 12 -7.93 -0.33 0.31
C ALA A 12 -9.40 -0.14 0.71
N LEU A 13 -10.29 -0.37 -0.23
CA LEU A 13 -11.73 -0.43 0.01
C LEU A 13 -12.19 -1.87 0.18
N GLY A 14 -12.95 -2.12 1.24
CA GLY A 14 -13.67 -3.36 1.48
C GLY A 14 -14.89 -3.46 0.58
N LYS A 15 -15.27 -4.70 0.23
CA LYS A 15 -16.49 -4.98 -0.54
C LYS A 15 -17.77 -4.50 0.17
N GLY A 16 -17.73 -4.37 1.50
CA GLY A 16 -18.82 -3.85 2.33
C GLY A 16 -18.82 -2.33 2.55
N GLY A 17 -17.98 -1.57 1.83
CA GLY A 17 -17.84 -0.11 2.02
C GLY A 17 -16.90 0.28 3.17
N GLU A 18 -16.25 -0.69 3.80
CA GLU A 18 -15.20 -0.46 4.79
C GLU A 18 -13.94 0.13 4.13
N THR A 19 -13.12 0.85 4.89
CA THR A 19 -11.81 1.31 4.42
C THR A 19 -10.71 0.77 5.29
N TYR A 20 -9.66 0.27 4.65
CA TYR A 20 -8.51 -0.34 5.29
C TYR A 20 -7.30 0.55 5.07
N TYR A 21 -6.70 1.01 6.17
CA TYR A 21 -5.50 1.84 6.15
C TYR A 21 -4.44 1.21 7.04
N THR A 22 -3.37 0.70 6.44
CA THR A 22 -2.29 0.02 7.17
C THR A 22 -0.90 0.44 6.72
N HIS A 23 0.06 0.30 7.62
CA HIS A 23 1.46 0.63 7.41
C HIS A 23 2.29 -0.65 7.37
N CYS A 24 3.05 -0.83 6.30
CA CYS A 24 3.96 -1.96 6.12
C CYS A 24 5.40 -1.47 5.99
N LYS A 25 6.33 -2.24 6.53
CA LYS A 25 7.76 -1.93 6.51
C LYS A 25 8.39 -2.35 5.20
N ASP A 26 7.93 -3.47 4.64
CA ASP A 26 8.50 -4.06 3.43
C ASP A 26 7.43 -4.62 2.50
N LYS A 27 7.86 -4.97 1.28
CA LYS A 27 6.97 -5.53 0.25
C LYS A 27 6.42 -6.91 0.62
N ALA A 28 7.08 -7.66 1.51
CA ALA A 28 6.60 -8.97 1.92
C ALA A 28 5.40 -8.81 2.87
N GLU A 29 5.48 -7.89 3.85
CA GLU A 29 4.33 -7.52 4.69
C GLU A 29 3.15 -7.02 3.84
N VAL A 30 3.42 -6.20 2.81
CA VAL A 30 2.36 -5.76 1.89
C VAL A 30 1.69 -6.93 1.19
N LYS A 31 2.48 -7.85 0.63
CA LYS A 31 1.95 -9.03 -0.05
C LYS A 31 1.15 -9.92 0.89
N GLN A 32 1.64 -10.11 2.11
CA GLN A 32 0.97 -10.91 3.12
C GLN A 32 -0.37 -10.30 3.53
N TRP A 33 -0.40 -8.98 3.75
CA TRP A 33 -1.63 -8.26 4.07
C TRP A 33 -2.65 -8.36 2.93
N ILE A 34 -2.22 -8.15 1.68
CA ILE A 34 -3.10 -8.29 0.51
C ILE A 34 -3.62 -9.71 0.37
N ALA A 35 -2.79 -10.74 0.61
CA ALA A 35 -3.20 -12.14 0.51
C ALA A 35 -4.24 -12.51 1.58
N ASP A 36 -4.03 -12.05 2.81
CA ASP A 36 -4.93 -12.30 3.94
C ASP A 36 -6.28 -11.58 3.78
N HIS A 37 -6.26 -10.34 3.28
CA HIS A 37 -7.47 -9.53 3.12
C HIS A 37 -8.11 -9.66 1.73
N ARG A 38 -7.51 -10.45 0.83
CA ARG A 38 -7.90 -10.57 -0.60
C ARG A 38 -9.38 -10.82 -0.82
N ASP A 39 -9.99 -11.60 0.05
CA ASP A 39 -11.40 -11.97 -0.03
C ASP A 39 -12.33 -10.81 0.38
N ARG A 40 -11.87 -9.96 1.30
CA ARG A 40 -12.62 -8.85 1.89
C ARG A 40 -12.41 -7.53 1.16
N VAL A 41 -11.22 -7.29 0.62
CA VAL A 41 -10.90 -6.05 -0.10
C VAL A 41 -11.15 -6.17 -1.61
N SER A 42 -11.62 -5.09 -2.21
CA SER A 42 -11.69 -4.96 -3.66
C SER A 42 -10.27 -4.77 -4.20
N MET A 43 -9.72 -5.79 -4.87
CA MET A 43 -8.37 -5.72 -5.46
C MET A 43 -8.21 -4.60 -6.50
N ASN A 44 -9.31 -4.15 -7.12
CA ASN A 44 -9.29 -3.00 -8.03
C ASN A 44 -9.05 -1.68 -7.30
N ASP A 45 -9.35 -1.62 -6.01
CA ASP A 45 -9.30 -0.41 -5.18
C ASP A 45 -8.18 -0.47 -4.13
N VAL A 46 -7.26 -1.43 -4.23
CA VAL A 46 -6.08 -1.50 -3.36
C VAL A 46 -5.00 -0.57 -3.89
N LYS A 47 -4.71 0.49 -3.14
CA LYS A 47 -3.64 1.45 -3.43
C LYS A 47 -2.48 1.30 -2.45
N VAL A 48 -1.34 0.87 -2.97
CA VAL A 48 -0.08 0.79 -2.20
C VAL A 48 0.78 2.02 -2.51
N ILE A 49 1.14 2.77 -1.48
CA ILE A 49 1.94 4.00 -1.56
C ILE A 49 3.32 3.71 -0.97
N ASP A 50 4.39 3.85 -1.76
CA ASP A 50 5.78 3.80 -1.28
C ASP A 50 6.20 5.21 -0.84
N ASN A 51 6.23 5.43 0.47
CA ASN A 51 6.55 6.71 1.10
C ASN A 51 8.05 7.04 1.02
N ASN A 52 8.89 6.04 0.74
CA ASN A 52 10.33 6.22 0.53
C ASN A 52 10.71 6.34 -0.95
N ARG A 53 9.73 6.40 -1.87
CA ARG A 53 10.01 6.66 -3.28
C ARG A 53 10.41 8.12 -3.42
N HIS A 54 11.63 8.35 -3.92
CA HIS A 54 12.18 9.70 -4.10
C HIS A 54 11.19 10.56 -4.89
N PRO A 55 10.86 11.79 -4.44
CA PRO A 55 9.83 12.63 -5.07
C PRO A 55 10.07 12.88 -6.56
N LEU A 56 11.33 12.81 -7.01
CA LEU A 56 11.72 12.91 -8.43
C LEU A 56 11.24 11.73 -9.30
N LEU A 57 11.13 10.52 -8.74
CA LEU A 57 10.59 9.34 -9.45
C LEU A 57 9.06 9.33 -9.53
N LYS A 58 8.39 10.28 -8.87
CA LYS A 58 6.93 10.47 -8.91
C LYS A 58 6.50 11.23 -10.16
N TRP A 59 7.40 12.02 -10.76
CA TRP A 59 7.15 12.80 -11.99
C TRP A 59 7.20 11.98 -13.27
N LEU A 60 7.98 10.89 -13.32
CA LEU A 60 8.11 10.02 -14.51
C LEU A 60 6.88 9.13 -14.78
N SER A 61 5.84 9.19 -13.95
CA SER A 61 4.58 8.47 -14.19
C SER A 61 3.48 9.36 -14.78
N VAL A 62 3.79 10.62 -15.09
CA VAL A 62 2.91 11.50 -15.88
C VAL A 62 3.38 11.46 -17.34
N LYS A 63 2.75 10.56 -18.13
CA LYS A 63 2.84 10.45 -19.60
C LYS A 63 4.23 10.23 -20.21
N LEU A 64 4.48 8.99 -20.62
CA LEU A 64 4.92 8.72 -21.99
C LEU A 64 3.93 7.73 -22.62
#